data_AF-A0A7S1SIV3-F1
#
_entry.id   AF-A0A7S1SIV3-F1
#
_cell.length_a   1.000
_cell.length_b   1.000
_cell.length_c   1.000
_cell.angle_alpha   90.00
_cell.angle_beta   90.00
_cell.angle_gamma   90.00
#
_symmetry.space_group_name_H-M   'P 1'
#
loop_
_entity.id
_entity.type
_entity.pdbx_description
1 polymer ?
#
loop_
_entity_poly.entity_id
_entity_poly.type
_entity_poly.pdbx_seq_one_letter_code
_entity_poly.pdbx_strand_id
1 'polypeptide(L)'
;NNENLNRLALKIRSPLMFAHVRAAYPGMPVSEQNCHPFMFNNYLWMHNGVIAGFAKVRRRLAMMLSDEAFNAVPSLMNSDSAMAFAMFLNNLPDMDSELPSSTLLKAIEATIATICQVTAEAGIVSDSSLLNFVVSDGHAMIATRFVSKESDN
;
A
#
# COMPACT_ATOMS: atom_id res chain seq x y z
N ASN A 1 -17.16 9.70 13.58
CA ASN A 1 -18.53 9.59 13.01
C ASN A 1 -18.72 10.79 12.07
N ASN A 2 -18.98 10.58 10.78
CA ASN A 2 -18.97 11.66 9.78
C ASN A 2 -20.35 11.73 9.08
N GLU A 3 -21.14 12.76 9.39
CA GLU A 3 -22.50 12.93 8.86
C GLU A 3 -22.52 13.20 7.34
N ASN A 4 -21.47 13.85 6.81
CA ASN A 4 -21.34 14.06 5.37
C ASN A 4 -21.16 12.74 4.64
N LEU A 5 -20.37 11.81 5.19
CA LEU A 5 -20.20 10.48 4.62
C LEU A 5 -21.55 9.73 4.55
N ASN A 6 -22.37 9.78 5.60
CA ASN A 6 -23.69 9.14 5.60
C ASN A 6 -24.61 9.70 4.49
N ARG A 7 -24.60 11.03 4.28
CA ARG A 7 -25.39 11.64 3.20
C ARG A 7 -24.87 11.31 1.80
N LEU A 8 -23.56 11.24 1.64
CA LEU A 8 -22.92 10.95 0.35
C LEU A 8 -23.06 9.47 -0.03
N ALA A 9 -22.87 8.57 0.93
CA ALA A 9 -22.96 7.11 0.72
C ALA A 9 -24.34 6.67 0.18
N LEU A 10 -25.41 7.40 0.51
CA LEU A 10 -26.76 7.11 -0.01
C LEU A 10 -26.96 7.48 -1.49
N LYS A 11 -26.12 8.35 -2.05
CA LYS A 11 -26.29 8.93 -3.40
C LYS A 11 -25.22 8.47 -4.39
N ILE A 12 -24.04 8.12 -3.90
CA ILE A 12 -22.93 7.68 -4.74
C ILE A 12 -23.16 6.20 -5.09
N ARG A 13 -23.13 5.90 -6.39
CA ARG A 13 -23.11 4.53 -6.91
C ARG A 13 -21.90 4.40 -7.82
N SER A 14 -21.16 3.31 -7.66
CA SER A 14 -19.98 3.00 -8.47
C SER A 14 -19.91 1.48 -8.62
N PRO A 15 -19.50 0.96 -9.79
CA PRO A 15 -19.25 -0.46 -9.96
C PRO A 15 -18.09 -0.97 -9.09
N LEU A 16 -17.20 -0.09 -8.64
CA LEU A 16 -16.08 -0.42 -7.77
C LEU A 16 -15.94 0.64 -6.67
N MET A 17 -15.90 0.20 -5.41
CA MET A 17 -15.73 1.06 -4.24
C MET A 17 -14.74 0.48 -3.26
N PHE A 18 -13.90 1.37 -2.73
CA PHE A 18 -12.90 1.10 -1.72
C PHE A 18 -13.29 1.86 -0.45
N ALA A 19 -13.52 1.15 0.66
CA ALA A 19 -13.76 1.74 1.98
C ALA A 19 -12.82 1.12 3.01
N HIS A 20 -12.11 1.95 3.80
CA HIS A 20 -11.18 1.50 4.82
C HIS A 20 -11.39 2.27 6.12
N VAL A 21 -11.53 1.54 7.23
CA VAL A 21 -11.54 2.12 8.58
C VAL A 21 -10.20 1.76 9.23
N ARG A 22 -9.39 2.77 9.53
CA ARG A 22 -8.09 2.58 10.16
C ARG A 22 -8.20 2.61 11.68
N ALA A 23 -7.74 1.56 12.36
CA ALA A 23 -7.42 1.61 13.78
C ALA A 23 -5.99 2.14 13.94
N ALA A 24 -5.83 3.41 14.33
CA ALA A 24 -4.50 3.97 14.59
C ALA A 24 -3.95 3.41 15.91
N TYR A 25 -2.69 2.95 15.91
CA TYR A 25 -1.98 2.60 17.14
C TYR A 25 -1.80 3.85 18.04
N PRO A 26 -1.81 3.70 19.38
CA PRO A 26 -1.61 4.81 20.30
C PRO A 26 -0.31 5.59 19.99
N GLY A 27 -0.41 6.91 19.81
CA GLY A 27 0.73 7.79 19.55
C GLY A 27 1.00 8.12 18.08
N MET A 28 0.30 7.50 17.11
CA MET A 28 0.39 7.92 15.71
C MET A 28 -0.62 9.05 15.41
N PRO A 29 -0.22 10.13 14.72
CA PRO A 29 -1.12 11.21 14.38
C PRO A 29 -2.24 10.71 13.45
N VAL A 30 -3.48 10.91 13.90
CA VAL A 30 -4.69 10.69 13.10
C VAL A 30 -4.84 11.90 12.18
N SER A 31 -4.37 11.78 10.94
CA SER A 31 -4.52 12.78 9.89
C SER A 31 -5.27 12.14 8.72
N GLU A 32 -6.18 12.89 8.09
CA GLU A 32 -6.91 12.44 6.88
C GLU A 32 -5.95 12.00 5.77
N GLN A 33 -4.76 12.61 5.69
CA GLN A 33 -3.74 12.22 4.71
C GLN A 33 -3.23 10.80 4.94
N ASN A 34 -3.25 10.30 6.19
CA ASN A 34 -2.83 8.94 6.52
C ASN A 34 -3.99 7.93 6.51
N CYS A 35 -5.16 8.31 5.97
CA CYS A 35 -6.29 7.42 5.82
C CYS A 35 -6.34 6.89 4.39
N HIS A 36 -6.30 5.57 4.25
CA HIS A 36 -6.63 4.91 3.00
C HIS A 36 -8.04 5.27 2.51
N PRO A 37 -8.32 5.16 1.20
CA PRO A 37 -7.40 4.71 0.15
C PRO A 37 -6.36 5.76 -0.24
N PHE A 38 -5.11 5.31 -0.45
CA PHE A 38 -4.16 6.14 -1.19
C PHE A 38 -4.52 6.11 -2.67
N MET A 39 -4.30 7.23 -3.35
CA MET A 39 -4.69 7.40 -4.74
C MET A 39 -3.55 8.04 -5.52
N PHE A 40 -3.26 7.49 -6.69
CA PHE A 40 -2.39 8.10 -7.69
C PHE A 40 -2.97 7.79 -9.07
N ASN A 41 -3.30 8.82 -9.84
CA ASN A 41 -4.07 8.68 -11.08
C ASN A 41 -5.33 7.80 -10.88
N ASN A 42 -5.41 6.69 -11.61
CA ASN A 42 -6.52 5.74 -11.56
C ASN A 42 -6.32 4.64 -10.49
N TYR A 43 -5.15 4.61 -9.84
CA TYR A 43 -4.83 3.57 -8.87
C TYR A 43 -5.34 3.92 -7.48
N LEU A 44 -6.13 3.01 -6.92
CA LEU A 44 -6.56 3.02 -5.53
C LEU A 44 -5.80 1.96 -4.76
N TRP A 45 -5.28 2.30 -3.58
CA TRP A 45 -4.49 1.40 -2.75
C TRP A 45 -4.97 1.34 -1.30
N MET A 46 -5.02 0.13 -0.77
CA MET A 46 -5.20 -0.15 0.65
C MET A 46 -4.18 -1.15 1.15
N HIS A 47 -3.75 -0.95 2.39
CA HIS A 47 -2.94 -1.92 3.12
C HIS A 47 -3.55 -2.17 4.50
N ASN A 48 -3.81 -3.43 4.79
CA ASN A 48 -4.15 -3.90 6.13
C ASN A 48 -3.01 -4.77 6.68
N GLY A 49 -2.18 -4.15 7.51
CA GLY A 49 -1.08 -4.83 8.17
C GLY A 49 0.05 -3.86 8.45
N VAL A 50 1.28 -4.38 8.43
CA VAL A 50 2.48 -3.62 8.76
C VAL A 50 3.69 -4.18 8.04
N ILE A 51 4.62 -3.31 7.63
CA ILE A 51 5.97 -3.73 7.25
C ILE A 51 6.82 -3.85 8.52
N ALA A 52 7.30 -5.06 8.82
CA ALA A 52 8.11 -5.32 9.99
C ALA A 52 9.40 -4.47 9.99
N GLY A 53 9.71 -3.86 11.14
CA GLY A 53 10.90 -3.02 11.27
C GLY A 53 10.93 -1.80 10.33
N PHE A 54 9.77 -1.28 9.89
CA PHE A 54 9.68 -0.22 8.87
C PHE A 54 10.67 0.94 9.09
N ALA A 55 10.81 1.45 10.32
CA ALA A 55 11.74 2.55 10.61
C ALA A 55 13.21 2.25 10.20
N LYS A 56 13.64 0.99 10.28
CA LYS A 56 14.99 0.54 9.90
C LYS A 56 15.12 0.35 8.38
N VAL A 57 14.06 -0.09 7.71
CA VAL A 57 14.08 -0.41 6.26
C VAL A 57 13.62 0.75 5.37
N ARG A 58 12.89 1.73 5.92
CA ARG A 58 12.28 2.85 5.18
C ARG A 58 13.27 3.56 4.27
N ARG A 59 14.48 3.86 4.76
CA ARG A 59 15.50 4.54 3.95
C ARG A 59 16.01 3.67 2.79
N ARG A 60 16.16 2.36 3.00
CA ARG A 60 16.57 1.44 1.92
C ARG A 60 15.50 1.37 0.85
N LEU A 61 14.24 1.19 1.26
CA LEU A 61 13.09 1.20 0.35
C LEU A 61 13.02 2.53 -0.43
N ALA A 62 13.10 3.67 0.26
CA ALA A 62 13.08 4.98 -0.39
C ALA A 62 14.13 5.15 -1.50
N MET A 63 15.34 4.64 -1.30
CA MET A 63 16.44 4.75 -2.28
C MET A 63 16.27 3.84 -3.50
N MET A 64 15.35 2.87 -3.46
CA MET A 64 15.06 1.99 -4.59
C MET A 64 13.97 2.54 -5.51
N LEU A 65 13.26 3.58 -5.09
CA LEU A 65 12.21 4.22 -5.89
C LEU A 65 12.83 5.09 -6.99
N SER A 66 12.19 5.10 -8.16
CA SER A 66 12.39 6.14 -9.16
C SER A 66 11.93 7.50 -8.63
N ASP A 67 12.45 8.59 -9.19
CA ASP A 67 12.04 9.95 -8.83
C ASP A 67 10.52 10.13 -9.03
N GLU A 68 9.96 9.52 -10.06
CA GLU A 68 8.53 9.59 -10.36
C GLU A 68 7.70 8.89 -9.26
N ALA A 69 8.04 7.65 -8.91
CA ALA A 69 7.33 6.90 -7.87
C ALA A 69 7.52 7.51 -6.47
N PHE A 70 8.68 8.08 -6.20
CA PHE A 70 8.96 8.81 -4.96
C PHE A 70 8.05 10.06 -4.84
N ASN A 71 7.88 10.80 -5.94
CA ASN A 71 7.06 12.00 -5.99
C ASN A 71 5.56 11.71 -6.18
N ALA A 72 5.18 10.48 -6.53
CA ALA A 72 3.79 10.06 -6.66
C ALA A 72 3.05 10.03 -5.32
N VAL A 73 3.77 9.76 -4.21
CA VAL A 73 3.18 9.66 -2.86
C VAL A 73 3.96 10.51 -1.82
N PRO A 74 4.16 11.82 -2.07
CA PRO A 74 5.21 12.60 -1.41
C PRO A 74 4.89 12.92 0.06
N SER A 75 3.61 13.00 0.42
CA SER A 75 3.17 13.35 1.78
C SER A 75 3.20 12.19 2.79
N LEU A 76 3.58 10.98 2.37
CA LEU A 76 3.29 9.76 3.15
C LEU A 76 4.43 8.76 3.29
N MET A 77 5.67 9.08 2.92
CA MET A 77 6.80 8.13 3.07
C MET A 77 7.10 7.68 4.51
N ASN A 78 6.50 8.33 5.51
CA ASN A 78 6.54 7.90 6.91
C ASN A 78 5.52 6.79 7.23
N SER A 79 4.58 6.52 6.33
CA SER A 79 3.66 5.38 6.38
C SER A 79 4.24 4.24 5.55
N ASP A 80 4.33 3.06 6.17
CA ASP A 80 4.69 1.82 5.51
C ASP A 80 3.71 1.44 4.40
N SER A 81 2.42 1.67 4.63
CA SER A 81 1.37 1.46 3.62
C SER A 81 1.56 2.32 2.37
N ALA A 82 1.97 3.58 2.53
CA ALA A 82 2.24 4.47 1.40
C ALA A 82 3.57 4.17 0.72
N MET A 83 4.59 3.76 1.48
CA MET A 83 5.84 3.24 0.90
C MET A 83 5.58 1.99 0.04
N ALA A 84 4.73 1.08 0.52
CA ALA A 84 4.33 -0.09 -0.26
C ALA A 84 3.58 0.30 -1.55
N PHE A 85 2.73 1.32 -1.48
CA PHE A 85 2.06 1.84 -2.68
C PHE A 85 3.05 2.46 -3.68
N ALA A 86 3.99 3.28 -3.22
CA ALA A 86 5.03 3.84 -4.07
C ALA A 86 5.90 2.74 -4.71
N MET A 87 6.20 1.66 -3.96
CA MET A 87 6.88 0.49 -4.50
C MET A 87 6.07 -0.24 -5.57
N PHE A 88 4.76 -0.37 -5.39
CA PHE A 88 3.86 -0.92 -6.41
C PHE A 88 3.91 -0.08 -7.68
N LEU A 89 3.75 1.24 -7.55
CA LEU A 89 3.83 2.20 -8.65
C LEU A 89 5.17 2.12 -9.38
N ASN A 90 6.28 2.04 -8.63
CA ASN A 90 7.63 1.87 -9.17
C ASN A 90 7.82 0.59 -10.01
N ASN A 91 7.05 -0.46 -9.71
CA ASN A 91 7.13 -1.73 -10.43
C ASN A 91 6.22 -1.78 -11.67
N LEU A 92 5.41 -0.75 -11.91
CA LEU A 92 4.65 -0.62 -13.15
C LEU A 92 5.58 -0.19 -14.29
N PRO A 93 5.38 -0.69 -15.52
CA PRO A 93 6.15 -0.25 -16.67
C PRO A 93 5.83 1.20 -17.07
N ASP A 94 4.61 1.65 -16.79
CA ASP A 94 4.10 2.99 -17.05
C ASP A 94 2.90 3.23 -16.11
N MET A 95 2.90 4.36 -15.39
CA MET A 95 1.86 4.69 -14.39
C MET A 95 0.69 5.50 -14.97
N ASP A 96 0.81 5.95 -16.22
CA ASP A 96 -0.21 6.78 -16.88
C ASP A 96 -1.07 5.99 -17.87
N SER A 97 -0.68 4.77 -18.23
CA SER A 97 -1.42 3.92 -19.17
C SER A 97 -2.30 2.86 -18.50
N GLU A 98 -3.32 2.41 -19.25
CA GLU A 98 -4.10 1.24 -18.89
C GLU A 98 -3.27 -0.02 -19.08
N LEU A 99 -3.13 -0.80 -18.01
CA LEU A 99 -2.32 -2.01 -17.99
C LEU A 99 -3.18 -3.27 -17.86
N PRO A 100 -2.77 -4.39 -18.49
CA PRO A 100 -3.41 -5.67 -18.22
C PRO A 100 -3.32 -6.02 -16.73
N SER A 101 -4.37 -6.64 -16.20
CA SER A 101 -4.41 -7.05 -14.79
C SER A 101 -3.28 -8.02 -14.40
N SER A 102 -2.75 -8.77 -15.36
CA SER A 102 -1.56 -9.61 -15.16
C SER A 102 -0.28 -8.82 -14.90
N THR A 103 -0.16 -7.60 -15.46
CA THR A 103 0.93 -6.67 -15.15
C THR A 103 0.79 -6.11 -13.74
N LEU A 104 -0.43 -5.74 -13.34
CA LEU A 104 -0.70 -5.28 -11.98
C LEU A 104 -0.38 -6.37 -10.94
N LEU A 105 -0.72 -7.64 -11.23
CA LEU A 105 -0.39 -8.76 -10.36
C LEU A 105 1.13 -8.92 -10.18
N LYS A 106 1.88 -8.90 -11.28
CA LYS A 106 3.35 -8.97 -11.24
C LYS A 106 3.96 -7.81 -10.44
N ALA A 107 3.42 -6.61 -10.58
CA ALA A 107 3.89 -5.45 -9.84
C ALA A 107 3.69 -5.64 -8.32
N ILE A 108 2.54 -6.17 -7.88
CA ILE A 108 2.30 -6.50 -6.46
C ILE A 108 3.23 -7.61 -5.97
N GLU A 109 3.43 -8.68 -6.76
CA GLU A 109 4.35 -9.76 -6.42
C GLU A 109 5.77 -9.22 -6.22
N ALA A 110 6.24 -8.36 -7.13
CA ALA A 110 7.53 -7.69 -7.02
C ALA A 110 7.62 -6.75 -5.81
N THR A 111 6.53 -6.06 -5.45
CA THR A 111 6.46 -5.23 -4.23
C THR A 111 6.62 -6.08 -2.97
N ILE A 112 5.89 -7.19 -2.87
CA ILE A 112 6.01 -8.12 -1.74
C ILE A 112 7.42 -8.70 -1.66
N ALA A 113 7.97 -9.17 -2.79
CA ALA A 113 9.31 -9.74 -2.86
C ALA A 113 10.37 -8.73 -2.39
N THR A 114 10.31 -7.49 -2.87
CA THR A 114 11.22 -6.41 -2.46
C THR A 114 11.13 -6.13 -0.97
N ILE A 115 9.93 -6.04 -0.39
CA ILE A 115 9.74 -5.80 1.04
C ILE A 115 10.34 -6.96 1.85
N CYS A 116 10.07 -8.21 1.47
CA CYS A 116 10.63 -9.40 2.12
C CYS A 116 12.15 -9.44 2.04
N GLN A 117 12.73 -9.12 0.89
CA GLN A 117 14.17 -9.08 0.70
C GLN A 117 14.82 -8.02 1.61
N VAL A 118 14.32 -6.78 1.56
CA VAL A 118 14.93 -5.68 2.32
C VAL A 118 14.79 -5.89 3.83
N THR A 119 13.67 -6.47 4.29
CA THR A 119 13.47 -6.81 5.71
C THR A 119 14.41 -7.94 6.16
N ALA A 120 14.60 -8.97 5.33
CA ALA A 120 15.56 -10.04 5.60
C ALA A 120 17.02 -9.53 5.65
N GLU A 121 17.44 -8.71 4.68
CA GLU A 121 18.77 -8.09 4.63
C GLU A 121 19.03 -7.09 5.76
N ALA A 122 17.98 -6.57 6.39
CA ALA A 122 18.08 -5.71 7.57
C ALA A 122 18.09 -6.51 8.89
N GLY A 123 18.05 -7.85 8.82
CA GLY A 123 18.05 -8.72 10.00
C GLY A 123 16.76 -8.63 10.81
N ILE A 124 15.63 -8.27 10.19
CA ILE A 124 14.32 -8.26 10.84
C ILE A 124 13.78 -9.69 10.85
N VAL A 125 14.28 -10.50 11.78
CA VAL A 125 14.01 -11.95 11.84
C VAL A 125 12.93 -12.35 12.85
N SER A 126 12.65 -11.52 13.85
CA SER A 126 11.67 -11.79 14.92
C SER A 126 10.24 -11.38 14.57
N ASP A 127 10.08 -10.42 13.65
CA ASP A 127 8.81 -9.76 13.38
C ASP A 127 8.33 -10.12 11.97
N SER A 128 7.05 -10.44 11.84
CA SER A 128 6.43 -10.77 10.54
C SER A 128 5.79 -9.53 9.91
N SER A 129 5.99 -9.35 8.60
CA SER A 129 5.25 -8.36 7.82
C SER A 129 3.89 -8.91 7.43
N LEU A 130 2.83 -8.15 7.70
CA LEU A 130 1.47 -8.45 7.26
C LEU A 130 1.18 -7.60 6.03
N LEU A 131 1.18 -8.22 4.85
CA LEU A 131 1.16 -7.52 3.56
C LEU A 131 -0.16 -7.81 2.82
N ASN A 132 -1.28 -7.52 3.49
CA ASN A 132 -2.60 -7.65 2.87
C ASN A 132 -2.90 -6.36 2.12
N PHE A 133 -2.64 -6.37 0.82
CA PHE A 133 -2.84 -5.24 -0.06
C PHE A 133 -4.13 -5.43 -0.85
N VAL A 134 -4.78 -4.31 -1.16
CA VAL A 134 -5.83 -4.27 -2.18
C VAL A 134 -5.51 -3.11 -3.10
N VAL A 135 -5.41 -3.38 -4.40
CA VAL A 135 -5.21 -2.37 -5.43
C VAL A 135 -6.29 -2.48 -6.50
N SER A 136 -6.68 -1.34 -7.06
CA SER A 136 -7.54 -1.27 -8.22
C SER A 136 -7.09 -0.15 -9.15
N ASP A 137 -7.25 -0.35 -10.45
CA ASP A 137 -7.09 0.66 -11.51
C ASP A 137 -8.45 1.23 -11.99
N GLY A 138 -9.53 0.93 -11.28
CA GLY A 138 -10.91 1.26 -11.65
C GLY A 138 -11.63 0.20 -12.48
N HIS A 139 -10.91 -0.77 -13.08
CA HIS A 139 -11.49 -1.85 -13.89
C HIS A 139 -11.27 -3.24 -13.27
N ALA A 140 -10.09 -3.47 -12.73
CA ALA A 140 -9.70 -4.69 -12.04
C ALA A 140 -9.42 -4.41 -10.55
N MET A 141 -9.48 -5.47 -9.76
CA MET A 141 -9.09 -5.44 -8.34
C MET A 141 -8.21 -6.63 -8.06
N ILE A 142 -7.08 -6.39 -7.39
CA ILE A 142 -6.20 -7.44 -6.90
C ILE A 142 -6.08 -7.30 -5.39
N ALA A 143 -6.25 -8.42 -4.70
CA ALA A 143 -6.13 -8.50 -3.26
C ALA A 143 -5.11 -9.58 -2.88
N THR A 144 -4.27 -9.29 -1.89
CA THR A 144 -3.32 -10.25 -1.33
C THR A 144 -3.67 -10.56 0.12
N ARG A 145 -3.35 -11.79 0.53
CA ARG A 145 -3.23 -12.17 1.93
C ARG A 145 -1.86 -12.82 2.10
N PHE A 146 -0.94 -12.12 2.75
CA PHE A 146 0.46 -12.56 2.83
C PHE A 146 1.09 -12.21 4.18
N VAL A 147 1.89 -13.16 4.68
CA VAL A 147 2.73 -12.98 5.87
C VAL A 147 4.15 -13.41 5.51
N SER A 148 5.15 -12.56 5.80
CA SER A 148 6.55 -12.84 5.43
C SER A 148 7.21 -13.98 6.21
N LYS A 149 6.51 -14.56 7.20
CA LYS A 149 6.89 -15.75 7.95
C LYS A 149 5.63 -16.48 8.39
N GLU A 150 5.54 -17.78 8.11
CA GLU A 150 4.68 -18.65 8.92
C GLU A 150 5.25 -18.66 10.34
N SER A 151 4.39 -18.39 11.33
CA SER A 151 4.73 -18.73 12.70
C SER A 151 4.65 -20.25 12.75
N ASP A 152 5.77 -20.94 12.59
CA ASP A 152 5.87 -22.36 12.95
C ASP A 152 5.53 -22.44 14.44
N ASN A 153 4.29 -22.86 14.73
CA ASN A 153 3.84 -23.32 16.03
C ASN A 153 3.78 -24.84 15.98
#